data_AF-A0A5C0B0P7-F1
#
_entry.id   AF-A0A5C0B0P7-F1
#
_cell.length_a   1.000
_cell.length_b   1.000
_cell.length_c   1.000
_cell.angle_alpha   90.00
_cell.angle_beta   90.00
_cell.angle_gamma   90.00
#
_symmetry.space_group_name_H-M   'P 1'
#
loop_
_entity.id
_entity.type
_entity.pdbx_description
1 polymer ?
#
loop_
_entity_poly.entity_id
_entity_poly.type
_entity_poly.pdbx_seq_one_letter_code
_entity_poly.pdbx_strand_id
1 'polypeptide(L)'
;MPALLFSASALQAQTTAGDVAPETPVAMAAPVSVVEPATRLPKKKVDVTEKVWSQFSVSERAAIMAHDIEIAIIPSAQVGIVQSAQLVNRSQAGTNSGALLGAAVAQSMYIDNRLRDGGSNYSASTQIGIGLLGAALGSSLDSAPVRKFIINYGIQTLDGEVSQVLVESGDEFVAPTGRCVYLPGVEPAPSSLCNNDKLAFLSRLSVLGQADPNVVVSEQPLGIQVNCRVPAVGLMSLDRSMCTQLNGTIEK
;
A
#
# COMPACT_ATOMS: atom_id res chain seq x y z
N MET A 1 -8.64 29.12 -41.29
CA MET A 1 -7.28 29.27 -41.84
C MET A 1 -6.68 27.86 -42.00
N PRO A 2 -5.94 27.60 -43.09
CA PRO A 2 -5.70 26.27 -43.67
C PRO A 2 -4.61 25.49 -42.89
N ALA A 3 -4.70 24.16 -42.73
CA ALA A 3 -4.24 23.09 -43.64
C ALA A 3 -2.71 23.07 -43.89
N LEU A 4 -2.10 21.88 -43.70
CA LEU A 4 -0.95 21.24 -44.39
C LEU A 4 -0.34 20.19 -43.42
N LEU A 5 -0.49 18.86 -43.58
CA LEU A 5 0.01 17.87 -44.56
C LEU A 5 1.54 17.67 -44.60
N PHE A 6 1.92 16.39 -44.84
CA PHE A 6 3.23 15.78 -45.15
C PHE A 6 4.06 15.27 -43.95
N SER A 7 4.72 14.11 -43.93
CA SER A 7 4.98 13.05 -44.91
C SER A 7 5.47 11.78 -44.20
N ALA A 8 5.18 10.63 -44.79
CA ALA A 8 5.81 9.33 -44.50
C ALA A 8 7.22 9.23 -45.09
N SER A 9 8.08 8.37 -44.52
CA SER A 9 9.16 7.69 -45.25
C SER A 9 9.59 6.42 -44.52
N ALA A 10 9.25 5.28 -45.12
CA ALA A 10 9.81 3.97 -44.82
C ALA A 10 11.15 3.84 -45.56
N LEU A 11 12.13 3.16 -44.96
CA LEU A 11 13.31 2.69 -45.67
C LEU A 11 13.61 1.25 -45.23
N GLN A 12 13.21 0.30 -46.06
CA GLN A 12 13.75 -1.05 -46.11
C GLN A 12 15.00 -1.03 -46.99
N ALA A 13 16.05 -1.74 -46.58
CA ALA A 13 17.06 -2.25 -47.50
C ALA A 13 17.44 -3.67 -47.09
N GLN A 14 17.26 -4.57 -48.04
CA GLN A 14 17.47 -6.00 -47.99
C GLN A 14 18.83 -6.36 -48.61
N THR A 15 19.34 -7.52 -48.18
CA THR A 15 20.18 -8.49 -48.91
C THR A 15 21.59 -8.11 -49.35
N THR A 16 22.55 -8.97 -49.00
CA THR A 16 23.26 -9.81 -49.97
C THR A 16 23.80 -11.08 -49.29
N ALA A 17 23.54 -12.20 -49.94
CA ALA A 17 24.03 -13.54 -49.62
C ALA A 17 25.33 -13.84 -50.38
N GLY A 18 26.08 -14.81 -49.85
CA GLY A 18 27.12 -15.57 -50.54
C GLY A 18 28.21 -16.01 -49.56
N ASP A 19 28.84 -17.17 -49.64
CA ASP A 19 28.61 -18.43 -50.34
C ASP A 19 29.68 -19.42 -49.79
N VAL A 20 29.42 -20.73 -49.86
CA VAL A 20 30.35 -21.87 -49.82
C VAL A 20 31.16 -22.20 -48.53
N ALA A 21 30.90 -23.37 -47.93
CA ALA A 21 31.83 -24.53 -47.92
C ALA A 21 31.25 -25.79 -47.21
N PRO A 22 31.70 -27.02 -47.57
CA PRO A 22 31.05 -28.28 -47.21
C PRO A 22 31.75 -29.09 -46.11
N GLU A 23 30.95 -29.98 -45.52
CA GLU A 23 31.28 -31.32 -44.96
C GLU A 23 32.13 -31.45 -43.67
N THR A 24 31.40 -31.78 -42.59
CA THR A 24 31.61 -32.79 -41.54
C THR A 24 33.03 -33.16 -41.07
N PRO A 25 33.23 -33.23 -39.74
CA PRO A 25 33.08 -34.54 -39.12
C PRO A 25 32.27 -34.53 -37.81
N VAL A 26 31.66 -35.70 -37.57
CA VAL A 26 30.93 -36.12 -36.38
C VAL A 26 31.77 -35.88 -35.11
N ALA A 27 31.42 -34.85 -34.35
CA ALA A 27 31.93 -34.66 -33.00
C ALA A 27 30.93 -35.27 -32.01
N MET A 28 31.41 -36.24 -31.26
CA MET A 28 30.71 -36.95 -30.19
C MET A 28 30.01 -35.95 -29.26
N ALA A 29 28.69 -36.06 -29.17
CA ALA A 29 27.90 -35.32 -28.22
C ALA A 29 28.39 -35.64 -26.80
N ALA A 30 29.05 -34.67 -26.16
CA ALA A 30 29.25 -34.68 -24.73
C ALA A 30 27.87 -34.72 -24.05
N PRO A 31 27.70 -35.42 -22.92
CA PRO A 31 26.45 -35.38 -22.19
C PRO A 31 26.16 -33.92 -21.82
N VAL A 32 25.08 -33.37 -22.38
CA VAL A 32 24.51 -32.10 -21.94
C VAL A 32 24.12 -32.32 -20.49
N SER A 33 25.00 -31.89 -19.60
CA SER A 33 24.74 -31.84 -18.17
C SER A 33 23.55 -30.90 -18.00
N VAL A 34 22.38 -31.48 -17.78
CA VAL A 34 21.17 -30.75 -17.39
C VAL A 34 21.51 -30.16 -16.03
N VAL A 35 22.01 -28.92 -16.04
CA VAL A 35 22.18 -28.13 -14.82
C VAL A 35 20.78 -27.87 -14.31
N GLU A 36 20.36 -28.72 -13.39
CA GLU A 36 19.17 -28.57 -12.57
C GLU A 36 19.13 -27.11 -12.09
N PRO A 37 18.04 -26.36 -12.38
CA PRO A 37 17.97 -24.97 -11.99
C PRO A 37 18.02 -24.92 -10.47
N ALA A 38 19.17 -24.49 -9.93
CA ALA A 38 19.37 -24.33 -8.50
C ALA A 38 18.16 -23.59 -7.93
N THR A 39 17.42 -24.28 -7.08
CA THR A 39 16.24 -23.78 -6.39
C THR A 39 16.69 -22.58 -5.55
N ARG A 40 16.63 -21.37 -6.13
CA ARG A 40 17.02 -20.14 -5.43
C ARG A 40 16.10 -20.01 -4.23
N LEU A 41 16.70 -20.00 -3.04
CA LEU A 41 15.99 -19.71 -1.80
C LEU A 41 15.18 -18.41 -1.97
N PRO A 42 13.97 -18.34 -1.41
CA PRO A 42 13.14 -17.14 -1.52
C PRO A 42 13.88 -15.97 -0.88
N LYS A 43 14.25 -14.99 -1.70
CA LYS A 43 14.89 -13.76 -1.22
C LYS A 43 13.95 -13.02 -0.29
N LYS A 44 14.51 -12.46 0.78
CA LYS A 44 13.74 -11.68 1.74
C LYS A 44 13.45 -10.31 1.15
N LYS A 45 12.17 -9.99 0.94
CA LYS A 45 11.75 -8.69 0.43
C LYS A 45 11.71 -7.65 1.54
N VAL A 46 12.31 -6.48 1.29
CA VAL A 46 12.34 -5.35 2.22
C VAL A 46 12.04 -4.07 1.46
N ASP A 47 10.98 -3.40 1.90
CA ASP A 47 10.55 -2.13 1.31
C ASP A 47 11.31 -0.96 1.92
N VAL A 48 11.82 -0.06 1.09
CA VAL A 48 12.52 1.17 1.51
C VAL A 48 12.01 2.34 0.69
N THR A 49 11.91 3.51 1.30
CA THR A 49 11.54 4.72 0.55
C THR A 49 12.74 5.26 -0.21
N GLU A 50 12.47 5.87 -1.37
CA GLU A 50 13.50 6.48 -2.22
C GLU A 50 14.37 7.48 -1.43
N LYS A 51 13.74 8.31 -0.60
CA LYS A 51 14.40 9.30 0.27
C LYS A 51 15.36 8.70 1.30
N VAL A 52 15.09 7.49 1.80
CA VAL A 52 16.00 6.78 2.71
C VAL A 52 17.09 6.10 1.90
N TRP A 53 16.72 5.45 0.80
CA TRP A 53 17.67 4.77 -0.08
C TRP A 53 18.72 5.72 -0.68
N SER A 54 18.32 6.95 -0.99
CA SER A 54 19.22 7.98 -1.53
C SER A 54 20.33 8.40 -0.56
N GLN A 55 20.14 8.20 0.75
CA GLN A 55 21.13 8.54 1.78
C GLN A 55 22.29 7.55 1.85
N PHE A 56 22.15 6.36 1.27
CA PHE A 56 23.21 5.36 1.20
C PHE A 56 24.14 5.66 0.03
N SER A 57 25.45 5.56 0.28
CA SER A 57 26.48 5.56 -0.75
C SER A 57 26.40 4.30 -1.62
N VAL A 58 27.02 4.35 -2.80
CA VAL A 58 27.02 3.22 -3.74
C VAL A 58 27.64 1.96 -3.13
N SER A 59 28.69 2.11 -2.31
CA SER A 59 29.35 1.00 -1.60
C SER A 59 28.44 0.38 -0.53
N GLU A 60 27.72 1.20 0.25
CA GLU A 60 26.77 0.70 1.24
C GLU A 60 25.59 -0.04 0.59
N ARG A 61 25.05 0.50 -0.50
CA ARG A 61 23.98 -0.17 -1.27
C ARG A 61 24.44 -1.53 -1.79
N ALA A 62 25.66 -1.61 -2.32
CA ALA A 62 26.24 -2.87 -2.79
C ALA A 62 26.41 -3.87 -1.64
N ALA A 63 26.84 -3.42 -0.46
CA ALA A 63 26.95 -4.27 0.73
C ALA A 63 25.58 -4.82 1.17
N ILE A 64 24.54 -3.99 1.21
CA ILE A 64 23.18 -4.40 1.57
C ILE A 64 22.62 -5.43 0.57
N MET A 65 22.84 -5.20 -0.74
CA MET A 65 22.36 -6.09 -1.79
C MET A 65 23.11 -7.43 -1.85
N ALA A 66 24.29 -7.54 -1.23
CA ALA A 66 25.06 -8.79 -1.16
C ALA A 66 24.46 -9.82 -0.19
N HIS A 67 23.58 -9.42 0.73
CA HIS A 67 23.03 -10.27 1.79
C HIS A 67 21.75 -11.05 1.40
N ASP A 68 21.54 -11.38 0.12
CA ASP A 68 20.34 -12.08 -0.38
C ASP A 68 18.99 -11.40 -0.06
N ILE A 69 19.02 -10.07 0.11
CA ILE A 69 17.84 -9.24 0.33
C ILE A 69 17.37 -8.63 -1.00
N GLU A 70 16.07 -8.70 -1.27
CA GLU A 70 15.43 -7.99 -2.37
C GLU A 70 14.88 -6.65 -1.84
N ILE A 71 15.48 -5.55 -2.28
CA ILE A 71 15.08 -4.20 -1.88
C ILE A 71 14.04 -3.69 -2.87
N ALA A 72 12.82 -3.42 -2.39
CA ALA A 72 11.80 -2.73 -3.17
C ALA A 72 11.85 -1.24 -2.81
N ILE A 73 12.19 -0.41 -3.80
CA ILE A 73 12.28 1.05 -3.62
C ILE A 73 10.91 1.64 -3.93
N ILE A 74 10.31 2.27 -2.92
CA ILE A 74 8.99 2.90 -3.02
C ILE A 74 9.18 4.41 -3.17
N PRO A 75 8.58 5.03 -4.20
CA PRO A 75 8.65 6.48 -4.38
C PRO A 75 8.08 7.23 -3.17
N SER A 76 8.73 8.32 -2.79
CA SER A 76 8.29 9.15 -1.65
C SER A 76 6.90 9.77 -1.84
N ALA A 77 6.46 9.94 -3.09
CA ALA A 77 5.10 10.37 -3.45
C ALA A 77 4.03 9.28 -3.26
N GLN A 78 4.40 7.99 -3.16
CA GLN A 78 3.47 6.87 -3.00
C GLN A 78 3.25 6.49 -1.53
N VAL A 79 3.92 7.15 -0.59
CA VAL A 79 3.81 6.89 0.84
C VAL A 79 3.58 8.21 1.56
N GLY A 80 2.68 8.20 2.54
CA GLY A 80 2.41 9.39 3.34
C GLY A 80 1.84 9.09 4.71
N ILE A 81 1.72 10.16 5.49
CA ILE A 81 1.13 10.15 6.82
C ILE A 81 -0.24 10.82 6.73
N VAL A 82 -1.26 10.16 7.27
CA VAL A 82 -2.60 10.73 7.38
C VAL A 82 -2.55 11.93 8.33
N GLN A 83 -2.77 13.13 7.83
CA GLN A 83 -2.83 14.37 8.63
C GLN A 83 -4.24 14.66 9.13
N SER A 84 -5.23 14.39 8.27
CA SER A 84 -6.64 14.60 8.61
C SER A 84 -7.51 13.64 7.83
N ALA A 85 -8.70 13.39 8.35
CA ALA A 85 -9.70 12.61 7.65
C ALA A 85 -11.10 13.15 7.97
N GLN A 86 -11.89 13.34 6.92
CA GLN A 86 -13.26 13.84 7.01
C GLN A 86 -14.20 12.79 6.45
N LEU A 87 -15.16 12.37 7.27
CA LEU A 87 -16.17 11.37 6.89
C LEU A 87 -17.47 12.09 6.49
N VAL A 88 -17.97 11.80 5.30
CA VAL A 88 -19.28 12.26 4.83
C VAL A 88 -20.17 11.04 4.62
N ASN A 89 -21.26 10.98 5.38
CA ASN A 89 -22.27 9.95 5.21
C ASN A 89 -23.12 10.26 3.96
N ARG A 90 -23.10 9.35 2.99
CA ARG A 90 -23.92 9.37 1.76
C ARG A 90 -24.85 8.15 1.69
N SER A 91 -25.12 7.53 2.83
CA SER A 91 -26.00 6.38 2.93
C SER A 91 -27.43 6.79 2.61
N GLN A 92 -28.16 5.89 1.97
CA GLN A 92 -29.57 6.06 1.67
C GLN A 92 -30.36 5.09 2.54
N ALA A 93 -31.35 5.63 3.26
CA ALA A 93 -32.31 4.80 3.98
C ALA A 93 -33.18 4.05 2.95
N GLY A 94 -33.57 2.82 3.28
CA GLY A 94 -34.55 2.10 2.49
C GLY A 94 -35.92 2.75 2.60
N THR A 95 -36.78 2.53 1.61
CA THR A 95 -38.19 2.96 1.66
C THR A 95 -39.07 1.80 2.11
N ASN A 96 -40.24 2.12 2.65
CA ASN A 96 -41.32 1.17 2.93
C ASN A 96 -42.66 1.63 2.33
N SER A 97 -42.62 2.67 1.49
CA SER A 97 -43.79 3.30 0.90
C SER A 97 -44.53 2.32 -0.02
N GLY A 98 -43.80 1.46 -0.73
CA GLY A 98 -44.38 0.42 -1.57
C GLY A 98 -45.20 -0.57 -0.75
N ALA A 99 -44.62 -1.12 0.32
CA ALA A 99 -45.33 -2.01 1.23
C ALA A 99 -46.56 -1.34 1.89
N LEU A 100 -46.42 -0.10 2.35
CA LEU A 100 -47.54 0.64 2.95
C LEU A 100 -48.68 0.90 1.96
N LEU A 101 -48.35 1.34 0.73
CA LEU A 101 -49.33 1.57 -0.33
C LEU A 101 -50.00 0.26 -0.76
N GLY A 102 -49.23 -0.81 -0.95
CA GLY A 102 -49.76 -2.12 -1.32
C GLY A 102 -50.71 -2.69 -0.27
N ALA A 103 -50.36 -2.55 1.02
CA ALA A 103 -51.24 -2.92 2.12
C ALA A 103 -52.55 -2.11 2.11
N ALA A 104 -52.45 -0.79 1.95
CA ALA A 104 -53.59 0.10 1.93
C ALA A 104 -54.54 -0.22 0.76
N VAL A 105 -54.00 -0.40 -0.45
CA VAL A 105 -54.77 -0.74 -1.66
C VAL A 105 -55.46 -2.10 -1.50
N ALA A 106 -54.74 -3.13 -1.04
CA ALA A 106 -55.31 -4.45 -0.84
C ALA A 106 -56.43 -4.45 0.22
N GLN A 107 -56.24 -3.73 1.33
CA GLN A 107 -57.27 -3.57 2.35
C GLN A 107 -58.47 -2.79 1.84
N SER A 108 -58.28 -1.72 1.06
CA SER A 108 -59.38 -0.96 0.48
C SER A 108 -60.18 -1.78 -0.53
N MET A 109 -59.51 -2.57 -1.38
CA MET A 109 -60.18 -3.47 -2.34
C MET A 109 -60.98 -4.56 -1.63
N TYR A 110 -60.46 -5.08 -0.51
CA TYR A 110 -61.19 -6.04 0.30
C TYR A 110 -62.47 -5.44 0.91
N ILE A 111 -62.37 -4.24 1.50
CA ILE A 111 -63.53 -3.54 2.08
C ILE A 111 -64.55 -3.20 0.98
N ASP A 112 -64.10 -2.68 -0.16
CA ASP A 112 -64.96 -2.29 -1.28
C ASP A 112 -65.75 -3.49 -1.83
N ASN A 113 -65.07 -4.61 -2.13
CA ASN A 113 -65.72 -5.84 -2.56
C ASN A 113 -66.75 -6.34 -1.54
N ARG A 114 -66.47 -6.22 -0.23
CA ARG A 114 -67.39 -6.65 0.82
C ARG A 114 -68.63 -5.76 0.94
N LEU A 115 -68.47 -4.46 0.80
CA LEU A 115 -69.59 -3.51 0.79
C LEU A 115 -70.46 -3.69 -0.46
N ARG A 116 -69.84 -3.97 -1.61
CA ARG A 116 -70.52 -4.10 -2.90
C ARG A 116 -71.29 -5.42 -3.05
N ASP A 117 -70.75 -6.53 -2.52
CA ASP A 117 -71.37 -7.86 -2.59
C ASP A 117 -72.44 -8.09 -1.50
N GLY A 118 -72.79 -7.07 -0.71
CA GLY A 118 -73.87 -7.10 0.28
C GLY A 118 -73.68 -8.07 1.45
N GLY A 119 -72.44 -8.50 1.73
CA GLY A 119 -72.15 -9.66 2.58
C GLY A 119 -71.84 -9.34 4.05
N SER A 120 -72.50 -10.04 4.98
CA SER A 120 -72.27 -9.98 6.44
C SER A 120 -71.03 -10.75 6.94
N ASN A 121 -70.20 -11.28 6.04
CA ASN A 121 -69.07 -12.17 6.37
C ASN A 121 -67.73 -11.43 6.34
N TYR A 122 -67.64 -10.37 7.13
CA TYR A 122 -66.36 -9.73 7.41
C TYR A 122 -65.50 -10.63 8.30
N SER A 123 -64.28 -10.90 7.85
CA SER A 123 -63.26 -11.54 8.66
C SER A 123 -62.05 -10.62 8.83
N ALA A 124 -61.72 -10.30 10.09
CA ALA A 124 -60.54 -9.51 10.43
C ALA A 124 -59.24 -10.22 10.04
N SER A 125 -59.20 -11.56 10.16
CA SER A 125 -58.02 -12.34 9.76
C SER A 125 -57.80 -12.30 8.25
N THR A 126 -58.87 -12.30 7.46
CA THR A 126 -58.77 -12.16 6.01
C THR A 126 -58.31 -10.77 5.59
N GLN A 127 -58.77 -9.70 6.26
CA GLN A 127 -58.28 -8.34 5.98
C GLN A 127 -56.79 -8.18 6.33
N ILE A 128 -56.34 -8.75 7.45
CA ILE A 128 -54.91 -8.72 7.80
C ILE A 128 -54.11 -9.52 6.78
N GLY A 129 -54.57 -10.72 6.42
CA GLY A 129 -53.89 -11.57 5.43
C GLY A 129 -53.76 -10.90 4.05
N ILE A 130 -54.82 -10.26 3.57
CA ILE A 130 -54.78 -9.55 2.28
C ILE A 130 -53.94 -8.26 2.36
N GLY A 131 -53.94 -7.59 3.52
CA GLY A 131 -53.05 -6.45 3.77
C GLY A 131 -51.58 -6.85 3.76
N LEU A 132 -51.23 -8.00 4.35
CA LEU A 132 -49.87 -8.55 4.31
C LEU A 132 -49.47 -8.96 2.89
N LEU A 133 -50.37 -9.59 2.13
CA LEU A 133 -50.11 -9.92 0.72
C LEU A 133 -49.91 -8.65 -0.12
N GLY A 134 -50.77 -7.65 0.09
CA GLY A 134 -50.63 -6.33 -0.54
C GLY A 134 -49.31 -5.67 -0.18
N ALA A 135 -48.89 -5.73 1.09
CA ALA A 135 -47.60 -5.23 1.55
C ALA A 135 -46.43 -5.96 0.87
N ALA A 136 -46.52 -7.28 0.75
CA ALA A 136 -45.49 -8.10 0.11
C ALA A 136 -45.38 -7.84 -1.39
N LEU A 137 -46.50 -7.60 -2.08
CA LEU A 137 -46.48 -7.22 -3.49
C LEU A 137 -45.98 -5.78 -3.67
N GLY A 138 -46.42 -4.87 -2.79
CA GLY A 138 -46.02 -3.48 -2.79
C GLY A 138 -44.55 -3.26 -2.46
N SER A 139 -43.93 -4.11 -1.65
CA SER A 139 -42.52 -4.00 -1.27
C SER A 139 -41.55 -4.17 -2.45
N SER A 140 -42.01 -4.68 -3.59
CA SER A 140 -41.23 -4.68 -4.83
C SER A 140 -40.89 -3.27 -5.34
N LEU A 141 -41.66 -2.26 -4.93
CA LEU A 141 -41.43 -0.85 -5.23
C LEU A 141 -40.52 -0.18 -4.19
N ASP A 142 -40.14 -0.89 -3.12
CA ASP A 142 -39.28 -0.35 -2.09
C ASP A 142 -37.81 -0.42 -2.47
N SER A 143 -37.09 0.65 -2.17
CA SER A 143 -35.64 0.71 -2.35
C SER A 143 -34.94 0.12 -1.12
N ALA A 144 -33.96 -0.75 -1.34
CA ALA A 144 -33.14 -1.29 -0.26
C ALA A 144 -32.23 -0.20 0.35
N PRO A 145 -31.93 -0.26 1.66
CA PRO A 145 -30.96 0.65 2.25
C PRO A 145 -29.57 0.42 1.67
N VAL A 146 -28.86 1.50 1.35
CA VAL A 146 -27.49 1.46 0.83
C VAL A 146 -26.58 2.22 1.78
N ARG A 147 -25.56 1.55 2.33
CA ARG A 147 -24.51 2.20 3.12
C ARG A 147 -23.43 2.71 2.16
N LYS A 148 -23.19 4.02 2.19
CA LYS A 148 -22.14 4.66 1.38
C LYS A 148 -21.52 5.79 2.18
N PHE A 149 -20.21 5.73 2.36
CA PHE A 149 -19.43 6.75 3.02
C PHE A 149 -18.37 7.28 2.07
N ILE A 150 -18.17 8.58 2.08
CA ILE A 150 -17.11 9.26 1.34
C ILE A 150 -16.13 9.79 2.37
N ILE A 151 -14.88 9.34 2.30
CA ILE A 151 -13.83 9.74 3.22
C ILE A 151 -12.84 10.60 2.45
N ASN A 152 -12.65 11.85 2.88
CA ASN A 152 -11.62 12.75 2.34
C ASN A 152 -10.43 12.76 3.30
N TYR A 153 -9.32 12.17 2.87
CA TYR A 153 -8.07 12.13 3.60
C TYR A 153 -7.14 13.27 3.15
N GLY A 154 -6.65 14.05 4.09
CA GLY A 154 -5.49 14.91 3.88
C GLY A 154 -4.23 14.13 4.25
N ILE A 155 -3.39 13.81 3.28
CA ILE A 155 -2.20 12.98 3.44
C ILE A 155 -0.97 13.81 3.11
N GLN A 156 -0.03 13.89 4.05
CA GLN A 156 1.27 14.49 3.79
C GLN A 156 2.22 13.40 3.26
N THR A 157 2.67 13.55 2.02
CA THR A 157 3.67 12.67 1.42
C THR A 157 5.05 12.89 2.07
N LEU A 158 5.98 11.98 1.85
CA LEU A 158 7.34 12.11 2.40
C LEU A 158 8.17 13.22 1.74
N ASP A 159 7.68 13.74 0.61
CA ASP A 159 8.20 14.93 -0.06
C ASP A 159 7.72 16.24 0.60
N GLY A 160 6.78 16.13 1.55
CA GLY A 160 6.22 17.26 2.31
C GLY A 160 4.98 17.88 1.70
N GLU A 161 4.55 17.42 0.53
CA GLU A 161 3.31 17.85 -0.13
C GLU A 161 2.09 17.26 0.58
N VAL A 162 1.03 18.07 0.72
CA VAL A 162 -0.25 17.61 1.27
C VAL A 162 -1.21 17.35 0.10
N SER A 163 -1.52 16.07 -0.11
CA SER A 163 -2.47 15.60 -1.11
C SER A 163 -3.81 15.29 -0.47
N GLN A 164 -4.90 15.50 -1.22
CA GLN A 164 -6.25 15.09 -0.81
C GLN A 164 -6.65 13.85 -1.58
N VAL A 165 -7.06 12.81 -0.85
CA VAL A 165 -7.49 11.54 -1.43
C VAL A 165 -8.90 11.23 -0.98
N LEU A 166 -9.77 11.01 -1.96
CA LEU A 166 -11.16 10.68 -1.72
C LEU A 166 -11.35 9.17 -1.90
N VAL A 167 -11.80 8.51 -0.83
CA VAL A 167 -12.04 7.06 -0.79
C VAL A 167 -13.53 6.83 -0.55
N GLU A 168 -14.16 6.00 -1.39
CA GLU A 168 -15.51 5.50 -1.14
C GLU A 168 -15.44 4.22 -0.31
N SER A 169 -16.22 4.15 0.77
CA SER A 169 -16.27 2.99 1.67
C SER A 169 -17.70 2.60 1.99
N GLY A 170 -17.94 1.31 2.22
CA GLY A 170 -19.20 0.81 2.81
C GLY A 170 -19.23 0.96 4.34
N ASP A 171 -18.09 1.28 4.94
CA ASP A 171 -17.88 1.39 6.37
C ASP A 171 -17.68 2.83 6.83
N GLU A 172 -18.08 3.10 8.07
CA GLU A 172 -17.88 4.40 8.73
C GLU A 172 -16.49 4.56 9.35
N PHE A 173 -15.63 3.54 9.21
CA PHE A 173 -14.29 3.54 9.81
C PHE A 173 -13.30 4.33 8.97
N VAL A 174 -12.54 5.16 9.68
CA VAL A 174 -11.55 6.06 9.11
C VAL A 174 -10.17 5.70 9.63
N ALA A 175 -9.15 5.75 8.77
CA ALA A 175 -7.77 5.54 9.22
C ALA A 175 -7.36 6.66 10.21
N PRO A 176 -6.73 6.31 11.34
CA PRO A 176 -6.35 7.31 12.33
C PRO A 176 -5.26 8.25 11.79
N THR A 177 -5.30 9.50 12.24
CA THR A 177 -4.25 10.49 11.97
C THR A 177 -2.90 10.01 12.53
N GLY A 178 -1.81 10.31 11.83
CA GLY A 178 -0.46 9.83 12.16
C GLY A 178 -0.13 8.44 11.61
N ARG A 179 -1.08 7.74 10.99
CA ARG A 179 -0.83 6.43 10.38
C ARG A 179 -0.12 6.56 9.04
N CYS A 180 0.85 5.67 8.80
CA CYS A 180 1.51 5.52 7.51
C CYS A 180 0.63 4.75 6.53
N VAL A 181 0.49 5.25 5.31
CA VAL A 181 -0.37 4.67 4.28
C VAL A 181 0.27 4.73 2.89
N TYR A 182 -0.13 3.80 2.02
CA TYR A 182 0.18 3.80 0.60
C TYR A 182 -0.85 4.63 -0.17
N LEU A 183 -0.37 5.37 -1.17
CA LEU A 183 -1.17 6.18 -2.07
C LEU A 183 -1.28 5.50 -3.45
N PRO A 184 -2.40 5.70 -4.18
CA PRO A 184 -3.54 6.56 -3.85
C PRO A 184 -4.64 5.88 -3.03
N GLY A 185 -4.49 4.60 -2.65
CA GLY A 185 -5.57 3.81 -2.02
C GLY A 185 -5.79 4.03 -0.51
N VAL A 186 -4.90 4.77 0.17
CA VAL A 186 -4.88 4.92 1.64
C VAL A 186 -4.78 3.56 2.34
N GLU A 187 -4.06 2.62 1.72
CA GLU A 187 -3.87 1.29 2.29
C GLU A 187 -2.87 1.34 3.45
N PRO A 188 -3.02 0.53 4.51
CA PRO A 188 -2.07 0.52 5.62
C PRO A 188 -0.64 0.17 5.17
N ALA A 189 0.30 1.07 5.44
CA ALA A 189 1.72 0.85 5.22
C ALA A 189 2.43 0.58 6.57
N PRO A 190 3.56 -0.16 6.57
CA PRO A 190 4.42 -0.25 7.74
C PRO A 190 4.89 1.14 8.20
N SER A 191 4.80 1.42 9.50
CA SER A 191 5.25 2.72 10.07
C SER A 191 6.71 3.04 9.76
N SER A 192 7.53 2.01 9.56
CA SER A 192 8.94 2.13 9.16
C SER A 192 9.16 2.78 7.80
N LEU A 193 8.18 2.77 6.89
CA LEU A 193 8.31 3.48 5.60
C LEU A 193 8.15 4.99 5.75
N CYS A 194 7.32 5.43 6.70
CA CYS A 194 7.18 6.86 6.99
C CYS A 194 8.31 7.41 7.86
N ASN A 195 9.26 6.56 8.27
CA ASN A 195 10.47 7.00 8.96
C ASN A 195 11.57 7.30 7.92
N ASN A 196 12.06 8.54 7.92
CA ASN A 196 13.10 9.01 6.98
C ASN A 196 14.53 8.81 7.50
N ASP A 197 14.70 8.11 8.63
CA ASP A 197 15.99 7.91 9.28
C ASP A 197 16.75 6.68 8.72
N LYS A 198 17.95 6.92 8.19
CA LYS A 198 18.91 5.90 7.74
C LYS A 198 19.20 4.86 8.83
N LEU A 199 19.38 5.30 10.08
CA LEU A 199 19.73 4.42 11.21
C LEU A 199 18.58 3.46 11.54
N ALA A 200 17.34 3.95 11.52
CA ALA A 200 16.17 3.13 11.75
C ALA A 200 16.02 2.03 10.69
N PHE A 201 16.33 2.34 9.42
CA PHE A 201 16.34 1.34 8.35
C PHE A 201 17.44 0.28 8.55
N LEU A 202 18.67 0.70 8.89
CA LEU A 202 19.77 -0.21 9.18
C LEU A 202 19.47 -1.14 10.37
N SER A 203 18.90 -0.60 11.45
CA SER A 203 18.46 -1.39 12.62
C SER A 203 17.40 -2.42 12.24
N ARG A 204 16.49 -2.09 11.32
CA ARG A 204 15.51 -3.06 10.80
C ARG A 204 16.19 -4.15 9.96
N LEU A 205 17.13 -3.78 9.09
CA LEU A 205 17.89 -4.76 8.30
C LEU A 205 18.68 -5.73 9.18
N SER A 206 19.31 -5.26 10.26
CA SER A 206 20.06 -6.13 11.18
C SER A 206 19.18 -7.10 11.96
N VAL A 207 17.88 -6.82 12.10
CA VAL A 207 16.90 -7.77 12.66
C VAL A 207 16.44 -8.78 11.60
N LEU A 208 16.41 -8.38 10.34
CA LEU A 208 15.91 -9.19 9.24
C LEU A 208 16.96 -10.14 8.65
N GLY A 209 18.23 -9.81 8.71
CA GLY A 209 19.33 -10.74 8.49
C GLY A 209 20.05 -10.91 9.82
N GLN A 210 20.17 -12.15 10.32
CA GLN A 210 21.21 -12.46 11.30
C GLN A 210 22.58 -12.28 10.63
N ALA A 211 22.97 -11.01 10.51
CA ALA A 211 24.35 -10.61 10.47
C ALA A 211 24.94 -10.99 11.83
N ASP A 212 26.06 -11.67 11.77
CA ASP A 212 27.03 -11.81 12.84
C ASP A 212 27.07 -10.50 13.67
N PRO A 213 26.97 -10.53 15.01
CA PRO A 213 27.05 -9.33 15.86
C PRO A 213 28.36 -8.52 15.70
N ASN A 214 29.26 -8.95 14.83
CA ASN A 214 30.52 -8.28 14.48
C ASN A 214 30.48 -7.38 13.24
N VAL A 215 29.36 -7.20 12.53
CA VAL A 215 29.24 -6.07 11.58
C VAL A 215 28.94 -4.81 12.38
N VAL A 216 29.97 -4.32 13.05
CA VAL A 216 30.04 -2.99 13.63
C VAL A 216 29.90 -2.00 12.48
N VAL A 217 28.70 -1.41 12.36
CA VAL A 217 28.54 -0.12 11.70
C VAL A 217 29.43 0.84 12.49
N SER A 218 30.60 1.15 11.92
CA SER A 218 31.48 2.21 12.40
C SER A 218 30.82 3.56 12.10
N GLU A 219 29.76 3.86 12.83
CA GLU A 219 29.30 5.22 13.08
C GLU A 219 29.42 5.43 14.59
N GLN A 220 30.66 5.61 15.05
CA GLN A 220 30.87 6.29 16.33
C GLN A 220 30.40 7.74 16.15
N PRO A 221 29.50 8.24 17.02
CA PRO A 221 29.17 9.66 17.01
C PRO A 221 30.44 10.44 17.34
N LEU A 222 30.92 11.23 16.37
CA LEU A 222 31.88 12.30 16.60
C LEU A 222 31.25 13.29 17.58
N GLY A 223 31.89 13.50 18.74
CA GLY A 223 31.65 14.70 19.55
C GLY A 223 31.27 14.54 21.02
N ILE A 224 31.30 13.35 21.63
CA ILE A 224 31.24 13.28 23.11
C ILE A 224 32.68 13.47 23.63
N GLN A 225 33.02 14.72 23.94
CA GLN A 225 34.27 15.02 24.63
C GLN A 225 34.25 14.41 26.03
N VAL A 226 35.32 13.68 26.37
CA VAL A 226 35.53 13.05 27.67
C VAL A 226 36.80 13.61 28.30
N ASN A 227 36.80 13.71 29.63
CA ASN A 227 37.99 14.03 30.38
C ASN A 227 38.94 12.83 30.34
N CYS A 228 40.02 12.98 29.58
CA CYS A 228 41.02 11.95 29.34
C CYS A 228 42.30 12.29 30.08
N ARG A 229 42.78 11.38 30.92
CA ARG A 229 44.09 11.49 31.56
C ARG A 229 45.12 10.75 30.72
N VAL A 230 46.00 11.48 30.05
CA VAL A 230 47.11 10.90 29.27
C VAL A 230 48.38 10.91 30.12
N PRO A 231 49.12 9.79 30.23
CA PRO A 231 50.25 9.64 31.16
C PRO A 231 51.34 10.72 31.04
N ALA A 232 51.55 11.27 29.84
CA ALA A 232 52.61 12.24 29.56
C ALA A 232 52.16 13.71 29.57
N VAL A 233 50.86 13.99 29.55
CA VAL A 233 50.33 15.35 29.29
C VAL A 233 49.33 15.80 30.35
N GLY A 234 48.78 14.88 31.15
CA GLY A 234 47.80 15.18 32.17
C GLY A 234 46.35 15.09 31.66
N LEU A 235 45.44 15.78 32.34
CA LEU A 235 44.00 15.76 32.05
C LEU A 235 43.68 16.71 30.89
N MET A 236 43.02 16.20 29.85
CA MET A 236 42.58 16.98 28.70
C MET A 236 41.20 16.52 28.23
N SER A 237 40.40 17.45 27.72
CA SER A 237 39.10 17.14 27.12
C SER A 237 39.32 16.70 25.67
N LEU A 238 39.14 15.41 25.40
CA LEU A 238 39.41 14.81 24.09
C LEU A 238 38.21 13.96 23.67
N ASP A 239 38.06 13.76 22.35
CA ASP A 239 37.14 12.73 21.86
C ASP A 239 37.54 11.36 22.40
N ARG A 240 36.54 10.53 22.70
CA ARG A 240 36.76 9.19 23.27
C ARG A 240 37.70 8.33 22.43
N SER A 241 37.63 8.46 21.11
CA SER A 241 38.52 7.78 20.15
C SER A 241 39.97 8.30 20.19
N MET A 242 40.17 9.61 20.38
CA MET A 242 41.50 10.19 20.59
C MET A 242 42.10 9.77 21.93
N CYS A 243 41.28 9.71 22.98
CA CYS A 243 41.73 9.28 24.30
C CYS A 243 42.28 7.84 24.26
N THR A 244 41.58 6.92 23.59
CA THR A 244 42.03 5.53 23.45
C THR A 244 43.24 5.40 22.53
N GLN A 245 43.36 6.21 21.47
CA GLN A 245 44.57 6.23 20.62
C GLN A 245 45.81 6.73 21.36
N LEU A 246 45.65 7.67 22.28
CA LEU A 246 46.74 8.21 23.11
C LEU A 246 47.01 7.37 24.36
N ASN A 247 46.43 6.16 24.45
CA ASN A 247 46.55 5.25 25.58
C ASN A 247 46.16 5.93 26.93
N GLY A 248 45.21 6.88 26.85
CA GLY A 248 44.71 7.63 27.99
C GLY A 248 43.57 6.91 28.70
N THR A 249 43.40 7.23 29.98
CA THR A 249 42.33 6.67 30.82
C THR A 249 41.18 7.66 30.89
N ILE A 250 39.95 7.20 30.63
CA ILE A 250 38.75 8.02 30.70
C ILE A 250 38.32 8.13 32.17
N GLU A 251 38.28 9.35 32.71
CA GLU A 251 37.69 9.61 34.02
C GLU A 251 36.17 9.77 33.87
N LYS A 252 35.40 9.14 34.76
CA LYS A 252 33.93 9.20 34.78
C LYS A 252 33.43 10.48 35.42
#